data_AF-A0A6C0DGA7-F1
#
_entry.id   AF-A0A6C0DGA7-F1
#
_cell.length_a   1.000
_cell.length_b   1.000
_cell.length_c   1.000
_cell.angle_alpha   90.00
_cell.angle_beta   90.00
_cell.angle_gamma   90.00
#
_symmetry.space_group_name_H-M   'P 1'
#
loop_
_entity.id
_entity.type
_entity.pdbx_description
1 polymer ?
#
loop_
_entity_poly.entity_id
_entity_poly.type
_entity_poly.pdbx_seq_one_letter_code
_entity_poly.pdbx_strand_id
1 'polypeptide(L)'
;MNHKCITTSLSGKNILNPANISGKSLCNTEYIPSDVGKIKIYIMTNIIIPLVSKQWKILQENLFCLDHIKKKLDLYYNCYKIQDMKIYKELINAFETILLEHQQLEELEKTIYGGDSKDVTTMIYRTAMIRLKPEYEIYDILYGRPIRSENQEYNTVIVEYIERLLKIEGITFHKIKEYVLVKYPATHV
;
A
#
# COMPACT_ATOMS: atom_id res chain seq x y z
N MET A 1 -32.20 10.64 -16.81
CA MET A 1 -31.94 9.18 -16.85
C MET A 1 -31.19 8.86 -18.12
N ASN A 2 -30.16 8.02 -17.98
CA ASN A 2 -29.12 7.76 -18.98
C ASN A 2 -29.64 6.99 -20.20
N HIS A 3 -29.41 7.52 -21.40
CA HIS A 3 -29.49 6.75 -22.63
C HIS A 3 -28.27 5.81 -22.70
N LYS A 4 -28.50 4.50 -22.77
CA LYS A 4 -27.50 3.55 -23.25
C LYS A 4 -28.05 2.84 -24.49
N CYS A 5 -27.54 3.27 -25.64
CA CYS A 5 -27.47 2.54 -26.90
C CYS A 5 -26.11 1.81 -26.93
N ILE A 6 -26.06 0.65 -27.55
CA ILE A 6 -24.89 -0.20 -27.77
C ILE A 6 -25.30 -1.05 -29.00
N THR A 7 -24.39 -1.60 -29.78
CA THR A 7 -24.67 -2.33 -31.04
C THR A 7 -23.66 -3.46 -31.20
N THR A 8 -24.07 -4.62 -31.74
CA THR A 8 -23.19 -5.78 -31.97
C THR A 8 -22.54 -5.74 -33.36
N SER A 9 -21.21 -5.96 -33.39
CA SER A 9 -20.34 -5.98 -34.57
C SER A 9 -20.27 -7.36 -35.24
N LEU A 10 -20.14 -7.40 -36.57
CA LEU A 10 -19.95 -8.57 -37.44
C LEU A 10 -18.59 -9.30 -37.27
N SER A 11 -17.82 -9.03 -36.21
CA SER A 11 -16.46 -9.56 -35.99
C SER A 11 -16.33 -10.62 -34.88
N GLY A 12 -17.45 -11.13 -34.35
CA GLY A 12 -17.44 -12.23 -33.36
C GLY A 12 -16.83 -11.90 -32.00
N LYS A 13 -16.56 -10.63 -31.70
CA LYS A 13 -16.15 -10.17 -30.36
C LYS A 13 -17.32 -9.44 -29.70
N ASN A 14 -17.68 -9.87 -28.48
CA ASN A 14 -18.77 -9.32 -27.69
C ASN A 14 -18.59 -7.81 -27.45
N ILE A 15 -19.31 -7.00 -28.22
CA ILE A 15 -19.60 -5.62 -27.91
C ILE A 15 -21.08 -5.61 -27.56
N LEU A 16 -21.41 -5.13 -26.36
CA LEU A 16 -22.77 -5.09 -25.85
C LEU A 16 -23.71 -4.37 -26.85
N ASN A 17 -24.99 -4.70 -26.83
CA ASN A 17 -26.09 -4.10 -27.61
C ASN A 17 -27.28 -4.02 -26.62
N PRO A 18 -27.86 -2.87 -26.23
CA PRO A 18 -28.76 -2.71 -25.09
C PRO A 18 -30.21 -2.76 -25.55
N ALA A 19 -30.46 -3.09 -26.81
CA ALA A 19 -31.79 -3.31 -27.34
C ALA A 19 -31.93 -4.82 -27.62
N ASN A 20 -32.08 -5.61 -26.55
CA ASN A 20 -32.47 -7.01 -26.68
C ASN A 20 -34.00 -7.10 -26.69
N ILE A 21 -34.55 -7.56 -27.81
CA ILE A 21 -36.00 -7.56 -28.13
C ILE A 21 -36.75 -8.68 -27.35
N SER A 22 -36.05 -9.48 -26.55
CA SER A 22 -36.63 -10.64 -25.85
C SER A 22 -37.31 -10.34 -24.51
N GLY A 23 -37.34 -9.09 -24.04
CA GLY A 23 -38.08 -8.69 -22.82
C GLY A 23 -37.63 -9.34 -21.51
N LYS A 24 -36.61 -10.21 -21.53
CA LYS A 24 -36.02 -10.79 -20.33
C LYS A 24 -34.96 -9.84 -19.80
N SER A 25 -35.24 -9.25 -18.65
CA SER A 25 -34.30 -8.46 -17.86
C SER A 25 -33.00 -9.25 -17.72
N LEU A 26 -31.96 -8.84 -18.44
CA LEU A 26 -30.59 -9.26 -18.14
C LEU A 26 -30.35 -8.81 -16.71
N CYS A 27 -30.34 -9.79 -15.82
CA CYS A 27 -30.25 -9.65 -14.38
C CYS A 27 -29.36 -8.48 -13.97
N ASN A 28 -29.78 -7.76 -12.93
CA ASN A 28 -29.09 -6.72 -12.19
C ASN A 28 -27.69 -7.15 -11.68
N THR A 29 -26.76 -7.50 -12.55
CA THR A 29 -25.35 -7.54 -12.21
C THR A 29 -24.83 -6.13 -12.45
N GLU A 30 -24.69 -5.38 -11.36
CA GLU A 30 -23.92 -4.14 -11.35
C GLU A 30 -22.61 -4.43 -12.07
N TYR A 31 -22.35 -3.74 -13.18
CA TYR A 31 -21.11 -3.92 -13.93
C TYR A 31 -19.95 -3.46 -13.03
N ILE A 32 -19.20 -4.43 -12.49
CA ILE A 32 -18.00 -4.17 -11.68
C ILE A 32 -16.81 -4.13 -12.65
N PRO A 33 -16.10 -3.00 -12.77
CA PRO A 33 -14.90 -2.91 -13.60
C PRO A 33 -13.82 -3.89 -13.15
N SER A 34 -13.06 -4.44 -14.10
CA SER A 34 -11.93 -5.34 -13.81
C SER A 34 -10.89 -4.72 -12.88
N ASP A 35 -10.73 -3.39 -12.91
CA ASP A 35 -9.75 -2.68 -12.08
C ASP A 35 -10.15 -2.62 -10.60
N VAL A 36 -11.45 -2.69 -10.31
CA VAL A 36 -11.95 -2.89 -8.95
C VAL A 36 -11.63 -4.30 -8.46
N GLY A 37 -11.70 -5.31 -9.33
CA GLY A 37 -11.23 -6.66 -9.00
C GLY A 37 -9.75 -6.70 -8.67
N LYS A 38 -8.91 -6.01 -9.46
CA LYS A 38 -7.46 -5.95 -9.25
C LYS A 38 -7.09 -5.30 -7.91
N ILE A 39 -7.76 -4.22 -7.52
CA ILE A 39 -7.45 -3.56 -6.24
C ILE A 39 -7.86 -4.43 -5.04
N LYS A 40 -8.99 -5.13 -5.13
CA LYS A 40 -9.40 -6.10 -4.10
C LYS A 40 -8.36 -7.20 -3.95
N ILE A 41 -7.91 -7.80 -5.05
CA ILE A 41 -6.85 -8.82 -5.04
C ILE A 41 -5.57 -8.25 -4.44
N TYR A 42 -5.17 -7.04 -4.83
CA TYR A 42 -3.98 -6.38 -4.30
C TYR A 42 -4.04 -6.20 -2.77
N ILE A 43 -5.17 -5.74 -2.24
CA ILE A 43 -5.38 -5.57 -0.79
C ILE A 43 -5.32 -6.93 -0.09
N MET A 44 -5.97 -7.95 -0.64
CA MET A 44 -5.94 -9.30 -0.08
C MET A 44 -4.52 -9.85 -0.01
N THR A 45 -3.76 -9.75 -1.10
CA THR A 45 -2.41 -10.35 -1.21
C THR A 45 -1.35 -9.60 -0.42
N ASN A 46 -1.37 -8.26 -0.42
CA ASN A 46 -0.29 -7.48 0.17
C ASN A 46 -0.57 -6.98 1.59
N ILE A 47 -1.82 -7.00 2.04
CA ILE A 47 -2.21 -6.50 3.37
C ILE A 47 -2.83 -7.62 4.21
N ILE A 48 -3.95 -8.19 3.76
CA ILE A 48 -4.75 -9.10 4.59
C ILE A 48 -4.02 -10.43 4.82
N ILE A 49 -3.49 -11.06 3.77
CA ILE A 49 -2.77 -12.33 3.90
C ILE A 49 -1.53 -12.17 4.79
N PRO A 50 -0.62 -11.19 4.56
CA PRO A 50 0.54 -11.01 5.43
C PRO A 50 0.18 -10.69 6.88
N LEU A 51 -0.94 -9.98 7.12
CA LEU A 51 -1.46 -9.73 8.48
C LEU A 51 -1.86 -11.03 9.17
N VAL A 52 -2.65 -11.88 8.51
CA VAL A 52 -3.07 -13.18 9.06
C VAL A 52 -1.87 -14.11 9.26
N SER A 53 -0.90 -14.05 8.35
CA SER A 53 0.36 -14.80 8.44
C SER A 53 1.40 -14.18 9.39
N LYS A 54 1.08 -13.09 10.10
CA LYS A 54 1.96 -12.39 11.05
C LYS A 54 3.31 -11.96 10.45
N GLN A 55 3.33 -11.60 9.17
CA GLN A 55 4.52 -11.13 8.46
C GLN A 55 4.72 -9.62 8.65
N TRP A 56 4.96 -9.19 9.89
CA TRP A 56 5.01 -7.78 10.29
C TRP A 56 6.04 -6.95 9.51
N LYS A 57 7.20 -7.53 9.18
CA LYS A 57 8.24 -6.84 8.42
C LYS A 57 7.77 -6.43 7.01
N ILE A 58 7.12 -7.34 6.29
CA ILE A 58 6.60 -7.08 4.93
C ILE A 58 5.51 -6.01 4.98
N LEU A 59 4.68 -6.05 6.03
CA LEU A 59 3.63 -5.07 6.25
C LEU A 59 4.20 -3.67 6.54
N GLN A 60 5.25 -3.58 7.37
CA GLN A 60 5.95 -2.32 7.66
C GLN A 60 6.59 -1.75 6.39
N GLU A 61 7.27 -2.59 5.60
CA GLU A 61 7.92 -2.17 4.35
C GLU A 61 6.91 -1.63 3.31
N ASN A 62 5.69 -2.13 3.29
CA ASN A 62 4.65 -1.70 2.34
C ASN A 62 3.68 -0.65 2.90
N LEU A 63 3.96 -0.06 4.06
CA LEU A 63 3.06 0.90 4.71
C LEU A 63 2.79 2.13 3.83
N PHE A 64 3.79 2.59 3.07
CA PHE A 64 3.63 3.72 2.16
C PHE A 64 2.54 3.51 1.08
N CYS A 65 2.19 2.25 0.79
CA CYS A 65 1.16 1.93 -0.19
C CYS A 65 -0.25 2.28 0.30
N LEU A 66 -0.48 2.32 1.63
CA LEU A 66 -1.83 2.42 2.19
C LEU A 66 -2.54 3.70 1.77
N ASP A 67 -1.84 4.85 1.79
CA ASP A 67 -2.43 6.15 1.42
C ASP A 67 -2.90 6.18 -0.03
N HIS A 68 -2.12 5.58 -0.94
CA HIS A 68 -2.49 5.52 -2.35
C HIS A 68 -3.70 4.62 -2.57
N ILE A 69 -3.77 3.49 -1.86
CA ILE A 69 -4.91 2.57 -1.92
C ILE A 69 -6.17 3.25 -1.39
N LYS A 70 -6.09 3.98 -0.26
CA LYS A 70 -7.23 4.73 0.30
C LYS A 70 -7.79 5.74 -0.71
N LYS A 71 -6.91 6.54 -1.34
CA LYS A 71 -7.31 7.50 -2.38
C LYS A 71 -8.00 6.80 -3.56
N LYS A 72 -7.49 5.64 -4.00
CA LYS A 72 -8.11 4.86 -5.07
C LYS A 72 -9.47 4.27 -4.69
N LEU A 73 -9.60 3.77 -3.47
CA LEU A 73 -10.88 3.25 -2.96
C LEU A 73 -11.94 4.36 -2.91
N ASP A 74 -11.56 5.58 -2.52
CA ASP A 74 -12.46 6.74 -2.54
C ASP A 74 -12.88 7.11 -3.96
N LEU A 75 -11.96 7.11 -4.93
CA LEU A 75 -12.29 7.33 -6.34
C LEU A 75 -13.28 6.28 -6.86
N TYR A 76 -13.02 5.00 -6.61
CA TYR A 76 -13.91 3.91 -7.04
C TYR A 76 -15.26 3.93 -6.34
N TYR A 77 -15.30 4.30 -5.05
CA TYR A 77 -16.56 4.50 -4.35
C TYR A 77 -17.37 5.63 -4.96
N ASN A 78 -16.74 6.76 -5.29
CA ASN A 78 -17.42 7.91 -5.89
C ASN A 78 -17.95 7.61 -7.29
N CYS A 79 -17.20 6.85 -8.10
CA CYS A 79 -17.59 6.51 -9.47
C CYS A 79 -18.67 5.42 -9.55
N TYR A 80 -18.53 4.35 -8.75
CA TYR A 80 -19.36 3.14 -8.89
C TYR A 80 -20.32 2.90 -7.73
N LYS A 81 -20.20 3.64 -6.61
CA LYS A 81 -21.04 3.54 -5.40
C LYS A 81 -21.10 2.14 -4.77
N ILE A 82 -20.08 1.32 -5.00
CA ILE A 82 -19.99 -0.05 -4.48
C ILE A 82 -19.69 -0.01 -2.97
N GLN A 83 -20.57 -0.55 -2.15
CA GLN A 83 -20.41 -0.54 -0.69
C GLN A 83 -19.16 -1.30 -0.21
N ASP A 84 -18.76 -2.37 -0.89
CA ASP A 84 -17.54 -3.12 -0.56
C ASP A 84 -16.30 -2.23 -0.44
N MET A 85 -16.19 -1.16 -1.23
CA MET A 85 -15.03 -0.26 -1.18
C MET A 85 -14.90 0.43 0.18
N LYS A 86 -16.02 0.72 0.85
CA LYS A 86 -16.02 1.26 2.22
C LYS A 86 -15.50 0.25 3.22
N ILE A 87 -15.91 -1.01 3.09
CA ILE A 87 -15.42 -2.10 3.96
C ILE A 87 -13.90 -2.25 3.80
N TYR A 88 -13.40 -2.27 2.56
CA TYR A 88 -11.95 -2.31 2.33
C TYR A 88 -11.22 -1.09 2.90
N LYS A 89 -11.83 0.10 2.85
CA LYS A 89 -11.24 1.30 3.45
C LYS A 89 -11.17 1.21 4.97
N GLU A 90 -12.25 0.75 5.61
CA GLU A 90 -12.28 0.52 7.06
C GLU A 90 -11.28 -0.55 7.50
N LEU A 91 -11.13 -1.63 6.74
CA LEU A 91 -10.12 -2.66 6.98
C LEU A 91 -8.70 -2.09 6.90
N ILE A 92 -8.41 -1.24 5.92
CA ILE A 92 -7.10 -0.57 5.81
C ILE A 92 -6.85 0.37 6.98
N ASN A 93 -7.86 1.11 7.44
CA ASN A 93 -7.73 1.96 8.62
C ASN A 93 -7.48 1.15 9.89
N ALA A 94 -8.22 0.04 10.09
CA ALA A 94 -8.01 -0.85 11.21
C ALA A 94 -6.60 -1.47 11.18
N PHE A 95 -6.14 -1.86 9.99
CA PHE A 95 -4.79 -2.38 9.78
C PHE A 95 -3.71 -1.36 10.17
N GLU A 96 -3.87 -0.09 9.77
CA GLU A 96 -2.93 0.97 10.15
C GLU A 96 -2.85 1.14 11.67
N THR A 97 -3.98 1.16 12.36
CA THR A 97 -4.03 1.22 13.83
C THR A 97 -3.31 0.03 14.46
N ILE A 98 -3.61 -1.20 14.01
CA ILE A 98 -2.96 -2.42 14.52
C ILE A 98 -1.44 -2.35 14.34
N LEU A 99 -0.98 -1.88 13.19
CA LEU A 99 0.45 -1.81 12.89
C LEU A 99 1.15 -0.77 13.76
N LEU A 100 0.53 0.40 13.98
CA LEU A 100 1.05 1.42 14.89
C LEU A 100 1.10 0.92 16.35
N GLU A 101 0.06 0.26 16.83
CA GLU A 101 0.03 -0.33 18.16
C GLU A 101 1.11 -1.42 18.32
N HIS A 102 1.28 -2.27 17.30
CA HIS A 102 2.32 -3.29 17.31
C HIS A 102 3.73 -2.68 17.36
N GLN A 103 3.99 -1.61 16.59
CA GLN A 103 5.26 -0.90 16.63
C GLN A 103 5.54 -0.28 18.00
N GLN A 104 4.53 0.37 18.60
CA GLN A 104 4.66 0.93 19.94
C GLN A 104 4.94 -0.15 20.98
N LEU A 105 4.30 -1.31 20.87
CA LEU A 105 4.52 -2.43 21.77
C LEU A 105 5.94 -3.00 21.61
N GLU A 106 6.45 -3.15 20.40
CA GLU A 106 7.82 -3.59 20.13
C GLU A 106 8.87 -2.60 20.70
N GLU A 107 8.62 -1.30 20.57
CA GLU A 107 9.47 -0.25 21.15
C GLU A 107 9.43 -0.29 22.69
N LEU A 108 8.24 -0.43 23.27
CA LEU A 108 8.06 -0.57 24.72
C LEU A 108 8.80 -1.80 25.25
N GLU A 109 8.65 -2.96 24.62
CA GLU A 109 9.37 -4.17 25.00
C GLU A 109 10.89 -3.96 24.95
N LYS A 110 11.41 -3.33 23.90
CA LYS A 110 12.85 -2.99 23.81
C LYS A 110 13.29 -2.07 24.93
N THR A 111 12.52 -1.05 25.28
CA THR A 111 12.87 -0.10 26.35
C THR A 111 12.80 -0.72 27.75
N ILE A 112 11.84 -1.62 27.98
CA ILE A 112 11.62 -2.25 29.29
C ILE A 112 12.59 -3.42 29.50
N TYR A 113 12.81 -4.25 28.49
CA TYR A 113 13.57 -5.50 28.62
C TYR A 113 14.98 -5.45 28.00
N GLY A 114 15.25 -4.49 27.10
CA GLY A 114 16.56 -4.32 26.45
C GLY A 114 17.55 -3.46 27.24
N GLY A 115 17.10 -2.80 28.32
CA GLY A 115 17.94 -2.03 29.22
C GLY A 115 18.47 -2.89 30.36
N ASP A 116 19.79 -2.89 30.55
CA ASP A 116 20.52 -3.55 31.66
C ASP A 116 20.27 -2.83 33.02
N SER A 117 19.04 -2.41 33.29
CA SER A 117 18.68 -1.57 34.44
C SER A 117 17.95 -2.39 35.49
N LYS A 118 18.71 -2.90 36.46
CA LYS A 118 18.21 -3.65 37.63
C LYS A 118 17.46 -2.81 38.66
N ASP A 119 17.45 -1.49 38.55
CA ASP A 119 16.66 -0.62 39.42
C ASP A 119 16.41 0.67 38.64
N VAL A 120 15.14 1.09 38.51
CA VAL A 120 14.66 2.48 38.30
C VAL A 120 13.22 2.41 37.78
N THR A 121 12.31 3.09 38.50
CA THR A 121 10.96 3.40 38.02
C THR A 121 11.04 4.24 36.74
N THR A 122 10.71 3.67 35.59
CA THR A 122 10.75 4.37 34.29
C THR A 122 9.46 5.15 34.05
N MET A 123 9.57 6.46 33.84
CA MET A 123 8.46 7.32 33.43
C MET A 123 8.33 7.35 31.91
N ILE A 124 7.18 6.91 31.38
CA ILE A 124 6.92 6.81 29.94
C ILE A 124 6.00 7.96 29.50
N TYR A 125 6.45 8.77 28.55
CA TYR A 125 5.67 9.85 27.94
C TYR A 125 5.35 9.52 26.47
N ARG A 126 4.10 9.76 26.06
CA ARG A 126 3.67 9.62 24.66
C ARG A 126 3.92 10.92 23.90
N THR A 127 4.69 10.86 22.82
CA THR A 127 4.94 11.99 21.91
C THR A 127 4.46 11.68 20.50
N ALA A 128 4.36 12.69 19.63
CA ALA A 128 4.05 12.49 18.23
C ALA A 128 5.21 11.75 17.51
N MET A 129 4.89 10.74 16.71
CA MET A 129 5.87 10.02 15.89
C MET A 129 6.22 10.85 14.65
N ILE A 130 7.50 11.20 14.49
CA ILE A 130 8.02 11.83 13.28
C ILE A 130 8.54 10.72 12.37
N ARG A 131 8.01 10.64 11.15
CA ARG A 131 8.44 9.66 10.14
C ARG A 131 9.13 10.34 8.99
N LEU A 132 10.09 9.64 8.40
CA LEU A 132 10.73 10.09 7.16
C LEU A 132 9.75 9.95 6.01
N LYS A 133 9.99 10.69 4.92
CA LYS A 133 9.21 10.44 3.70
C LYS A 133 9.57 9.06 3.13
N PRO A 134 8.63 8.38 2.43
CA PRO A 134 8.81 7.01 1.96
C PRO A 134 10.09 6.79 1.15
N GLU A 135 10.47 7.74 0.30
CA GLU A 135 11.67 7.65 -0.54
C GLU A 135 12.97 7.55 0.27
N TYR A 136 13.02 8.19 1.45
CA TYR A 136 14.16 8.10 2.36
C TYR A 136 14.10 6.84 3.23
N GLU A 137 12.91 6.42 3.69
CA GLU A 137 12.76 5.16 4.43
C GLU A 137 13.22 3.96 3.57
N ILE A 138 12.83 3.95 2.30
CA ILE A 138 13.25 2.90 1.35
C ILE A 138 14.77 2.95 1.13
N TYR A 139 15.34 4.14 0.98
CA TYR A 139 16.79 4.29 0.84
C TYR A 139 17.51 3.71 2.07
N ASP A 140 17.08 4.09 3.27
CA ASP A 140 17.66 3.62 4.54
C ASP A 140 17.64 2.08 4.63
N ILE A 141 16.56 1.45 4.17
CA ILE A 141 16.44 -0.03 4.18
C ILE A 141 17.40 -0.67 3.17
N LEU A 142 17.66 -0.03 2.03
CA LEU A 142 18.48 -0.59 0.94
C LEU A 142 19.99 -0.36 1.12
N TYR A 143 20.39 0.83 1.54
CA TYR A 143 21.79 1.27 1.58
C TYR A 143 22.27 1.64 2.99
N GLY A 144 21.36 1.66 3.98
CA GLY A 144 21.66 2.13 5.33
C GLY A 144 21.47 3.63 5.50
N ARG A 145 21.52 4.07 6.75
CA ARG A 145 21.39 5.49 7.13
C ARG A 145 22.72 6.20 6.92
N PRO A 146 22.75 7.36 6.27
CA PRO A 146 23.96 8.16 6.18
C PRO A 146 24.40 8.62 7.58
N ILE A 147 25.68 8.45 7.86
CA ILE A 147 26.26 8.77 9.16
C ILE A 147 26.62 10.25 9.20
N ARG A 148 25.88 11.02 10.03
CA ARG A 148 26.12 12.46 10.20
C ARG A 148 27.53 12.79 10.71
N SER A 149 28.10 11.94 11.57
CA SER A 149 29.47 12.16 12.09
C SER A 149 30.54 12.04 11.00
N GLU A 150 30.24 11.41 9.87
CA GLU A 150 31.12 11.27 8.72
C GLU A 150 30.76 12.24 7.58
N ASN A 151 29.85 13.19 7.82
CA ASN A 151 29.29 14.09 6.79
C ASN A 151 28.76 13.34 5.55
N GLN A 152 28.29 12.11 5.73
CA GLN A 152 27.64 11.38 4.65
C GLN A 152 26.28 11.99 4.36
N GLU A 153 25.96 12.16 3.09
CA GLU A 153 24.66 12.64 2.61
C GLU A 153 23.94 11.53 1.83
N TYR A 154 22.62 11.65 1.76
CA TYR A 154 21.82 10.80 0.89
C TYR A 154 22.21 11.01 -0.58
N ASN A 155 22.37 9.93 -1.33
CA ASN A 155 22.56 10.03 -2.77
C ASN A 155 21.25 10.48 -3.42
N THR A 156 21.18 11.77 -3.79
CA THR A 156 19.99 12.42 -4.36
C THR A 156 19.49 11.72 -5.62
N VAL A 157 20.39 11.21 -6.47
CA VAL A 157 20.04 10.52 -7.73
C VAL A 157 19.27 9.23 -7.47
N ILE A 158 19.64 8.50 -6.40
CA ILE A 158 18.95 7.26 -6.01
C ILE A 158 17.60 7.61 -5.38
N VAL A 159 17.54 8.62 -4.51
CA VAL A 159 16.29 9.07 -3.88
C VAL A 159 15.27 9.52 -4.94
N GLU A 160 15.68 10.34 -5.91
CA GLU A 160 14.82 10.76 -7.03
C GLU A 160 14.37 9.59 -7.92
N TYR A 161 15.19 8.54 -8.02
CA TYR A 161 14.80 7.32 -8.74
C TYR A 161 13.73 6.54 -7.96
N ILE A 162 13.89 6.39 -6.64
CA ILE A 162 12.88 5.78 -5.76
C ILE A 162 11.57 6.59 -5.81
N GLU A 163 11.65 7.92 -5.75
CA GLU A 163 10.47 8.79 -5.83
C GLU A 163 9.68 8.59 -7.14
N ARG A 164 10.38 8.38 -8.26
CA ARG A 164 9.74 8.03 -9.54
C ARG A 164 9.08 6.67 -9.50
N LEU A 165 9.71 5.67 -8.88
CA LEU A 165 9.12 4.33 -8.75
C LEU A 165 7.87 4.35 -7.87
N LEU A 166 7.84 5.16 -6.81
CA LEU A 166 6.66 5.31 -5.94
C LEU A 166 5.41 5.83 -6.67
N LYS A 167 5.57 6.48 -7.83
CA LYS A 167 4.46 6.95 -8.66
C LYS A 167 3.84 5.83 -9.51
N ILE A 168 4.49 4.68 -9.62
CA ILE A 168 3.99 3.52 -10.38
C ILE A 168 2.86 2.84 -9.62
N GLU A 169 1.78 2.53 -10.34
CA GLU A 169 0.61 1.91 -9.72
C GLU A 169 0.86 0.45 -9.30
N GLY A 170 0.47 0.11 -8.05
CA GLY A 170 0.58 -1.25 -7.54
C GLY A 170 2.01 -1.73 -7.34
N ILE A 171 2.95 -0.78 -7.20
CA ILE A 171 4.33 -1.10 -6.86
C ILE A 171 4.43 -1.51 -5.39
N THR A 172 5.21 -2.54 -5.12
CA THR A 172 5.51 -3.04 -3.78
C THR A 172 6.97 -2.76 -3.46
N PHE A 173 7.32 -2.73 -2.19
CA PHE A 173 8.71 -2.55 -1.75
C PHE A 173 9.67 -3.53 -2.46
N HIS A 174 9.26 -4.80 -2.59
CA HIS A 174 10.06 -5.83 -3.24
C HIS A 174 10.44 -5.48 -4.68
N LYS A 175 9.48 -4.97 -5.47
CA LYS A 175 9.73 -4.53 -6.85
C LYS A 175 10.63 -3.31 -6.90
N ILE A 176 10.45 -2.36 -5.97
CA ILE A 176 11.34 -1.18 -5.86
C ILE A 176 12.76 -1.63 -5.60
N LYS A 177 12.95 -2.53 -4.63
CA LYS A 177 14.25 -3.12 -4.31
C LYS A 177 14.91 -3.75 -5.52
N GLU A 178 14.18 -4.56 -6.30
CA GLU A 178 14.71 -5.16 -7.53
C GLU A 178 15.13 -4.08 -8.55
N TYR A 179 14.27 -3.12 -8.87
CA TYR A 179 14.58 -2.09 -9.87
C TYR A 179 15.73 -1.17 -9.46
N VAL A 180 15.83 -0.85 -8.18
CA VAL A 180 16.88 0.01 -7.63
C VAL A 180 18.22 -0.72 -7.63
N LEU A 181 18.28 -1.97 -7.16
CA LEU A 181 19.53 -2.73 -7.09
C LEU A 181 20.06 -3.13 -8.47
N VAL A 182 19.19 -3.36 -9.46
CA VAL A 182 19.61 -3.59 -10.85
C VAL A 182 20.30 -2.36 -11.45
N LYS A 183 19.82 -1.16 -11.12
CA LYS A 183 20.34 0.09 -11.67
C LYS A 183 21.51 0.66 -10.87
N TYR A 184 21.48 0.52 -9.56
CA TYR A 184 22.46 1.01 -8.59
C TYR A 184 22.78 -0.12 -7.61
N PRO A 185 23.67 -1.06 -7.97
CA PRO A 185 24.03 -2.15 -7.08
C PRO A 185 24.64 -1.58 -5.79
N ALA A 186 24.28 -2.17 -4.65
CA ALA A 186 24.92 -1.85 -3.38
C ALA A 186 26.38 -2.29 -3.48
N THR A 187 27.30 -1.34 -3.66
CA THR A 187 28.73 -1.59 -3.53
C THR A 187 28.98 -1.93 -2.07
N HIS A 188 29.29 -3.20 -1.80
CA HIS A 188 29.79 -3.62 -0.49
C HIS A 188 31.01 -2.78 -0.14
N VAL A 189 30.89 -1.94 0.89
CA VAL A 189 32.01 -1.45 1.69
C VAL A 189 31.95 -2.19 3.01
#